data_AF-A0A629KGM9-F1
#
_entry.id   AF-A0A629KGM9-F1
#
_cell.length_a   1.000
_cell.length_b   1.000
_cell.length_c   1.000
_cell.angle_alpha   90.00
_cell.angle_beta   90.00
_cell.angle_gamma   90.00
#
_symmetry.space_group_name_H-M   'P 1'
#
loop_
_entity.id
_entity.type
_entity.pdbx_description
1 polymer ?
#
loop_
_entity_poly.entity_id
_entity_poly.type
_entity_poly.pdbx_seq_one_letter_code
_entity_poly.pdbx_strand_id
1 'polypeptide(L)'
;MLTASDIAVCLRLPPEKIIEYLAKKEVFISWDWHDLWQEEHAGAKTIAKVTRLDILQDIYNALEKAAAEGKTGRWFRKELEPVLQAKGWWGRITEVNPDTGEEQEIQAGSPWRLDTIFRTNMSMVYSAGRWAEQVQNTDDRPYWLYVAIRDAHTRQEHLLLDQTVLPASHPFWQKYYPPNGWGCRCSVIALTAQEVKERGLFIGGLEGVLGEKMQMVSSSTGELRPVATWTVGGKTVSPDPGFSYNPGVAYRPDLNKYSGPLAELAKRELSQ
;
A
#
# COMPACT_ATOMS: atom_id res chain seq x y z
N MET A 1 -7.25 18.44 -9.53
CA MET A 1 -7.23 17.09 -8.91
C MET A 1 -8.49 16.25 -9.19
N LEU A 2 -8.51 14.92 -8.95
CA LEU A 2 -9.78 14.18 -8.75
C LEU A 2 -10.07 14.22 -7.24
N THR A 3 -11.05 15.01 -6.87
CA THR A 3 -11.57 15.23 -5.52
C THR A 3 -12.45 14.04 -5.06
N ALA A 4 -12.83 14.02 -3.79
CA ALA A 4 -13.83 13.05 -3.30
C ALA A 4 -15.18 13.15 -4.05
N SER A 5 -15.50 14.34 -4.60
CA SER A 5 -16.66 14.56 -5.47
C SER A 5 -16.49 13.88 -6.83
N ASP A 6 -15.27 13.89 -7.36
CA ASP A 6 -14.91 13.33 -8.65
C ASP A 6 -15.01 11.79 -8.68
N ILE A 7 -14.69 11.14 -7.55
CA ILE A 7 -14.88 9.70 -7.34
C ILE A 7 -16.37 9.33 -7.28
N ALA A 8 -17.20 10.17 -6.65
CA ALA A 8 -18.65 9.97 -6.58
C ALA A 8 -19.34 10.14 -7.96
N VAL A 9 -18.78 10.96 -8.85
CA VAL A 9 -19.23 11.11 -10.24
C VAL A 9 -18.85 9.88 -11.08
N CYS A 10 -17.64 9.34 -10.93
CA CYS A 10 -17.21 8.10 -11.61
C CYS A 10 -18.12 6.90 -11.31
N LEU A 11 -18.67 6.82 -10.10
CA LEU A 11 -19.57 5.74 -9.69
C LEU A 11 -20.98 5.81 -10.32
N ARG A 12 -21.30 6.89 -11.04
CA ARG A 12 -22.65 7.15 -11.60
C ARG A 12 -22.69 7.33 -13.12
N LEU A 13 -21.54 7.27 -13.81
CA LEU A 13 -21.46 7.50 -15.26
C LEU A 13 -21.27 6.20 -16.05
N PRO A 14 -21.69 6.17 -17.33
CA PRO A 14 -21.39 5.05 -18.21
C PRO A 14 -19.88 4.93 -18.51
N PRO A 15 -19.37 3.72 -18.77
CA PRO A 15 -17.92 3.43 -18.89
C PRO A 15 -17.14 4.33 -19.86
N GLU A 16 -17.75 4.72 -20.99
CA GLU A 16 -17.12 5.57 -22.02
C GLU A 16 -16.79 6.98 -21.49
N LYS A 17 -17.61 7.52 -20.58
CA LYS A 17 -17.42 8.85 -19.96
C LYS A 17 -16.39 8.81 -18.82
N ILE A 18 -16.23 7.65 -18.17
CA ILE A 18 -15.23 7.41 -17.12
C ILE A 18 -13.81 7.37 -17.74
N ILE A 19 -13.66 6.75 -18.91
CA ILE A 19 -12.40 6.66 -19.65
C ILE A 19 -11.93 8.04 -20.12
N GLU A 20 -12.83 8.87 -20.64
CA GLU A 20 -12.53 10.25 -21.09
C GLU A 20 -12.12 11.17 -19.91
N TYR A 21 -12.59 10.84 -18.70
CA TYR A 21 -12.35 11.59 -17.47
C TYR A 21 -11.03 11.19 -16.78
N LEU A 22 -10.68 9.91 -16.78
CA LEU A 22 -9.40 9.39 -16.28
C LEU A 22 -8.24 9.71 -17.22
N ALA A 23 -8.47 9.78 -18.53
CA ALA A 23 -7.45 10.18 -19.51
C ALA A 23 -6.94 11.63 -19.34
N LYS A 24 -7.66 12.48 -18.59
CA LYS A 24 -7.28 13.87 -18.27
C LYS A 24 -6.46 14.01 -16.97
N LYS A 25 -6.15 12.92 -16.28
CA LYS A 25 -5.45 12.92 -14.98
C LYS A 25 -4.24 11.98 -15.05
N GLU A 26 -3.05 12.57 -15.13
CA GLU A 26 -1.81 11.85 -15.43
C GLU A 26 -1.35 10.92 -14.29
N VAL A 27 -0.89 9.74 -14.70
CA VAL A 27 -0.30 8.66 -13.89
C VAL A 27 1.14 9.04 -13.54
N PHE A 28 1.50 9.05 -12.26
CA PHE A 28 2.89 9.26 -11.83
C PHE A 28 3.72 8.00 -12.08
N ILE A 29 4.95 8.18 -12.56
CA ILE A 29 5.90 7.11 -12.89
C ILE A 29 7.10 7.28 -11.93
N SER A 30 7.52 6.23 -11.22
CA SER A 30 8.75 6.25 -10.38
C SER A 30 9.69 5.07 -10.70
N TRP A 31 11.01 5.30 -10.60
CA TRP A 31 12.05 4.35 -10.98
C TRP A 31 12.34 3.33 -9.88
N ASP A 32 12.44 3.76 -8.63
CA ASP A 32 12.46 2.91 -7.45
C ASP A 32 11.10 3.00 -6.73
N TRP A 33 10.71 1.94 -6.02
CA TRP A 33 9.57 2.08 -5.12
C TRP A 33 9.92 3.00 -3.95
N HIS A 34 11.20 3.09 -3.56
CA HIS A 34 11.65 4.01 -2.51
C HIS A 34 11.43 5.49 -2.84
N ASP A 35 11.30 5.84 -4.13
CA ASP A 35 11.08 7.21 -4.58
C ASP A 35 9.70 7.75 -4.19
N LEU A 36 8.80 6.88 -3.74
CA LEU A 36 7.52 7.25 -3.14
C LEU A 36 7.47 6.71 -1.71
N TRP A 37 7.58 7.59 -0.73
CA TRP A 37 7.67 7.21 0.67
C TRP A 37 6.31 7.00 1.33
N GLN A 38 6.05 5.80 1.86
CA GLN A 38 4.89 5.47 2.70
C GLN A 38 3.54 5.92 2.11
N GLU A 39 2.96 6.99 2.65
CA GLU A 39 1.66 7.51 2.23
C GLU A 39 1.69 7.95 0.75
N GLU A 40 2.87 8.28 0.20
CA GLU A 40 3.05 8.61 -1.21
C GLU A 40 2.68 7.44 -2.15
N HIS A 41 2.76 6.19 -1.69
CA HIS A 41 2.19 5.02 -2.41
C HIS A 41 0.66 4.93 -2.33
N ALA A 42 0.04 5.49 -1.29
CA ALA A 42 -1.42 5.46 -1.14
C ALA A 42 -2.12 6.41 -2.14
N GLY A 43 -1.40 7.37 -2.72
CA GLY A 43 -1.91 8.27 -3.75
C GLY A 43 -1.27 8.16 -5.14
N ALA A 44 -0.04 7.68 -5.26
CA ALA A 44 0.66 7.57 -6.55
C ALA A 44 0.52 6.17 -7.16
N LYS A 45 0.15 6.13 -8.45
CA LYS A 45 0.06 4.90 -9.24
C LYS A 45 1.45 4.46 -9.73
N THR A 46 2.32 3.94 -8.87
CA THR A 46 3.66 3.46 -9.29
C THR A 46 3.93 1.99 -9.04
N ILE A 47 4.84 1.46 -9.83
CA ILE A 47 5.42 0.13 -9.67
C ILE A 47 6.92 0.30 -9.90
N ALA A 48 7.74 -0.12 -8.93
CA ALA A 48 9.21 -0.03 -9.02
C ALA A 48 9.72 -0.42 -10.39
N LYS A 49 10.56 0.37 -11.04
CA LYS A 49 11.21 0.03 -12.33
C LYS A 49 10.22 -0.19 -13.47
N VAL A 50 9.05 0.44 -13.41
CA VAL A 50 8.15 0.58 -14.56
C VAL A 50 8.15 2.04 -14.96
N THR A 51 9.07 2.42 -15.86
CA THR A 51 9.14 3.78 -16.41
C THR A 51 8.20 4.00 -17.59
N ARG A 52 7.72 2.90 -18.15
CA ARG A 52 6.85 2.87 -19.31
C ARG A 52 5.40 3.01 -18.91
N LEU A 53 4.80 4.15 -19.27
CA LEU A 53 3.40 4.47 -18.98
C LEU A 53 2.43 3.41 -19.52
N ASP A 54 2.70 2.87 -20.71
CA ASP A 54 1.85 1.88 -21.35
C ASP A 54 1.80 0.55 -20.58
N ILE A 55 2.89 0.18 -19.92
CA ILE A 55 2.99 -1.01 -19.07
C ILE A 55 2.31 -0.78 -17.74
N LEU A 56 2.55 0.38 -17.15
CA LEU A 56 1.94 0.80 -15.89
C LEU A 56 0.42 0.80 -16.01
N GLN A 57 -0.10 1.35 -17.12
CA GLN A 57 -1.53 1.39 -17.40
C GLN A 57 -2.14 -0.01 -17.55
N ASP A 58 -1.48 -0.93 -18.27
CA ASP A 58 -1.97 -2.31 -18.40
C ASP A 58 -2.08 -3.00 -17.04
N ILE A 59 -1.06 -2.83 -16.21
CA ILE A 59 -1.03 -3.43 -14.87
C ILE A 59 -2.15 -2.87 -14.00
N TYR A 60 -2.35 -1.55 -13.99
CA TYR A 60 -3.44 -0.94 -13.21
C TYR A 60 -4.82 -1.34 -13.73
N ASN A 61 -5.03 -1.39 -15.04
CA ASN A 61 -6.29 -1.86 -15.62
C ASN A 61 -6.61 -3.29 -15.16
N ALA A 62 -5.61 -4.17 -15.13
CA ALA A 62 -5.78 -5.54 -14.65
C ALA A 62 -6.05 -5.58 -13.13
N LEU A 63 -5.41 -4.74 -12.33
CA LEU A 63 -5.67 -4.63 -10.88
C LEU A 63 -7.08 -4.12 -10.59
N GLU A 64 -7.52 -3.06 -11.27
CA GLU A 64 -8.86 -2.48 -11.14
C GLU A 64 -9.93 -3.51 -11.49
N LYS A 65 -9.75 -4.22 -12.62
CA LYS A 65 -10.64 -5.32 -13.01
C LYS A 65 -10.64 -6.46 -11.99
N ALA A 66 -9.49 -6.81 -11.43
CA ALA A 66 -9.42 -7.84 -10.42
C ALA A 66 -10.15 -7.46 -9.13
N ALA A 67 -10.03 -6.20 -8.68
CA ALA A 67 -10.73 -5.70 -7.53
C ALA A 67 -12.24 -5.64 -7.75
N ALA A 68 -12.69 -5.14 -8.91
CA ALA A 68 -14.10 -5.00 -9.24
C ALA A 68 -14.82 -6.34 -9.44
N GLU A 69 -14.17 -7.32 -10.07
CA GLU A 69 -14.78 -8.60 -10.44
C GLU A 69 -14.35 -9.78 -9.55
N GLY A 70 -13.58 -9.54 -8.49
CA GLY A 70 -13.07 -10.59 -7.60
C GLY A 70 -12.15 -11.61 -8.29
N LYS A 71 -11.28 -11.16 -9.22
CA LYS A 71 -10.36 -12.05 -9.94
C LYS A 71 -9.20 -12.49 -9.05
N THR A 72 -8.59 -13.61 -9.44
CA THR A 72 -7.45 -14.21 -8.72
C THR A 72 -6.10 -13.77 -9.29
N GLY A 73 -5.03 -13.92 -8.51
CA GLY A 73 -3.66 -13.68 -9.00
C GLY A 73 -3.25 -14.60 -10.16
N ARG A 74 -3.90 -15.78 -10.30
CA ARG A 74 -3.73 -16.65 -11.46
C ARG A 74 -4.34 -16.03 -12.72
N TRP A 75 -5.53 -15.45 -12.61
CA TRP A 75 -6.15 -14.70 -13.70
C TRP A 75 -5.27 -13.50 -14.07
N PHE A 76 -4.85 -12.71 -13.08
CA PHE A 76 -4.01 -11.53 -13.29
C PHE A 76 -2.73 -11.85 -14.09
N ARG A 77 -2.04 -12.94 -13.72
CA ARG A 77 -0.87 -13.42 -14.48
C ARG A 77 -1.22 -13.84 -15.90
N LYS A 78 -2.29 -14.64 -16.06
CA LYS A 78 -2.73 -15.14 -17.38
C LYS A 78 -3.05 -14.00 -18.34
N GLU A 79 -3.63 -12.90 -17.84
CA GLU A 79 -3.96 -11.73 -18.66
C GLU A 79 -2.73 -10.89 -19.00
N LEU A 80 -1.87 -10.60 -18.01
CA LEU A 80 -0.76 -9.66 -18.21
C LEU A 80 0.48 -10.27 -18.86
N GLU A 81 0.80 -11.53 -18.59
CA GLU A 81 2.00 -12.17 -19.12
C GLU A 81 2.14 -12.03 -20.65
N PRO A 82 1.15 -12.41 -21.49
CA PRO A 82 1.27 -12.25 -22.94
C PRO A 82 1.35 -10.78 -23.38
N VAL A 83 0.66 -9.88 -22.67
CA VAL A 83 0.67 -8.43 -22.98
C VAL A 83 2.07 -7.85 -22.74
N LEU A 84 2.66 -8.15 -21.59
CA LEU A 84 3.99 -7.65 -21.21
C LEU A 84 5.09 -8.27 -22.07
N GLN A 85 4.97 -9.55 -22.43
CA GLN A 85 5.87 -10.22 -23.37
C GLN A 85 5.82 -9.58 -24.77
N ALA A 86 4.62 -9.36 -25.31
CA ALA A 86 4.45 -8.69 -26.60
C ALA A 86 5.02 -7.27 -26.63
N LYS A 87 5.01 -6.60 -25.46
CA LYS A 87 5.60 -5.27 -25.26
C LYS A 87 7.11 -5.28 -25.00
N GLY A 88 7.76 -6.45 -24.97
CA GLY A 88 9.18 -6.60 -24.73
C GLY A 88 9.61 -6.35 -23.28
N TRP A 89 8.68 -6.31 -22.32
CA TRP A 89 8.97 -6.06 -20.90
C TRP A 89 8.78 -7.34 -20.09
N TRP A 90 9.68 -8.30 -20.31
CA TRP A 90 9.63 -9.60 -19.66
C TRP A 90 11.03 -10.16 -19.43
N GLY A 91 11.24 -10.83 -18.30
CA GLY A 91 12.54 -11.36 -17.92
C GLY A 91 13.53 -10.27 -17.50
N ARG A 92 14.82 -10.51 -17.75
CA ARG A 92 15.87 -9.52 -17.54
C ARG A 92 16.01 -8.67 -18.79
N ILE A 93 15.91 -7.36 -18.64
CA ILE A 93 16.07 -6.39 -19.72
C ILE A 93 17.03 -5.29 -19.29
N THR A 94 17.65 -4.63 -20.25
CA THR A 94 18.38 -3.38 -20.02
C THR A 94 17.41 -2.21 -20.19
N GLU A 95 17.34 -1.34 -19.19
CA GLU A 95 16.53 -0.12 -19.23
C GLU A 95 17.35 1.06 -18.71
N VAL A 96 17.10 2.25 -19.26
CA VAL A 96 17.79 3.48 -18.84
C VAL A 96 17.13 4.00 -17.58
N ASN A 97 17.91 4.18 -16.53
CA ASN A 97 17.47 4.85 -15.31
C ASN A 97 17.17 6.33 -15.65
N PRO A 98 15.94 6.82 -15.48
CA PRO A 98 15.59 8.20 -15.83
C PRO A 98 16.28 9.23 -14.93
N ASP A 99 16.68 8.84 -13.71
CA ASP A 99 17.32 9.74 -12.74
C ASP A 99 18.82 9.89 -12.99
N THR A 100 19.49 8.80 -13.41
CA THR A 100 20.95 8.81 -13.63
C THR A 100 21.34 8.86 -15.11
N GLY A 101 20.43 8.51 -16.02
CA GLY A 101 20.69 8.35 -17.45
C GLY A 101 21.50 7.10 -17.80
N GLU A 102 21.81 6.23 -16.83
CA GLU A 102 22.63 5.04 -17.04
C GLU A 102 21.80 3.82 -17.42
N GLU A 103 22.34 2.98 -18.30
CA GLU A 103 21.76 1.66 -18.59
C GLU A 103 21.92 0.72 -17.39
N GLN A 104 20.83 0.09 -16.98
CA GLN A 104 20.81 -0.86 -15.88
C GLN A 104 20.06 -2.13 -16.28
N GLU A 105 20.61 -3.28 -15.90
CA GLU A 105 19.87 -4.55 -16.01
C GLU A 105 18.79 -4.59 -14.91
N ILE A 106 17.54 -4.70 -15.31
CA ILE A 106 16.40 -4.83 -14.41
C ILE A 106 15.67 -6.14 -14.63
N GLN A 107 15.03 -6.62 -13.57
CA GLN A 107 14.02 -7.67 -13.69
C GLN A 107 12.70 -7.01 -14.08
N ALA A 108 12.30 -7.06 -15.36
CA ALA A 108 11.00 -6.63 -15.85
C ALA A 108 9.89 -7.62 -15.43
N GLY A 109 8.86 -7.84 -16.25
CA GLY A 109 7.79 -8.79 -15.98
C GLY A 109 8.31 -10.20 -15.70
N SER A 110 7.72 -10.87 -14.72
CA SER A 110 7.94 -12.29 -14.43
C SER A 110 6.76 -12.84 -13.62
N PRO A 111 6.57 -14.18 -13.57
CA PRO A 111 5.47 -14.76 -12.81
C PRO A 111 5.49 -14.37 -11.32
N TRP A 112 6.67 -14.37 -10.68
CA TRP A 112 6.78 -14.00 -9.26
C TRP A 112 6.59 -12.51 -9.02
N ARG A 113 7.04 -11.66 -9.97
CA ARG A 113 6.89 -10.22 -9.86
C ARG A 113 5.43 -9.82 -10.00
N LEU A 114 4.72 -10.40 -10.97
CA LEU A 114 3.27 -10.20 -11.12
C LEU A 114 2.49 -10.69 -9.90
N ASP A 115 2.89 -11.82 -9.29
CA ASP A 115 2.27 -12.31 -8.06
C ASP A 115 2.47 -11.34 -6.89
N THR A 116 3.67 -10.80 -6.75
CA THR A 116 3.99 -9.77 -5.74
C THR A 116 3.18 -8.49 -5.97
N ILE A 117 3.16 -7.97 -7.19
CA ILE A 117 2.40 -6.78 -7.56
C ILE A 117 0.92 -6.98 -7.23
N PHE A 118 0.33 -8.09 -7.68
CA PHE A 118 -1.06 -8.41 -7.43
C PHE A 118 -1.35 -8.47 -5.92
N ARG A 119 -0.62 -9.33 -5.20
CA ARG A 119 -0.88 -9.58 -3.78
C ARG A 119 -0.74 -8.31 -2.95
N THR A 120 0.32 -7.53 -3.17
CA THR A 120 0.54 -6.30 -2.39
C THR A 120 -0.57 -5.29 -2.66
N ASN A 121 -0.87 -4.99 -3.92
CA ASN A 121 -1.90 -4.00 -4.26
C ASN A 121 -3.29 -4.44 -3.80
N MET A 122 -3.66 -5.70 -4.01
CA MET A 122 -4.96 -6.22 -3.56
C MET A 122 -5.09 -6.20 -2.03
N SER A 123 -4.04 -6.57 -1.30
CA SER A 123 -4.05 -6.47 0.17
C SER A 123 -4.23 -5.02 0.64
N MET A 124 -3.57 -4.05 0.00
CA MET A 124 -3.74 -2.62 0.31
C MET A 124 -5.19 -2.18 0.10
N VAL A 125 -5.78 -2.49 -1.06
CA VAL A 125 -7.16 -2.13 -1.41
C VAL A 125 -8.16 -2.73 -0.41
N TYR A 126 -8.04 -4.03 -0.10
CA TYR A 126 -8.94 -4.68 0.85
C TYR A 126 -8.79 -4.12 2.27
N SER A 127 -7.58 -3.78 2.69
CA SER A 127 -7.36 -3.14 3.98
C SER A 127 -7.92 -1.73 4.03
N ALA A 128 -7.79 -0.95 2.95
CA ALA A 128 -8.38 0.39 2.87
C ALA A 128 -9.91 0.34 2.94
N GLY A 129 -10.55 -0.60 2.23
CA GLY A 129 -11.99 -0.82 2.31
C GLY A 129 -12.44 -1.22 3.71
N ARG A 130 -11.71 -2.15 4.35
CA ARG A 130 -11.98 -2.59 5.73
C ARG A 130 -11.85 -1.42 6.71
N TRP A 131 -10.82 -0.59 6.57
CA TRP A 131 -10.64 0.59 7.40
C TRP A 131 -11.84 1.53 7.30
N ALA A 132 -12.27 1.85 6.08
CA ALA A 132 -13.41 2.75 5.87
C ALA A 132 -14.70 2.23 6.53
N GLU A 133 -14.97 0.93 6.40
CA GLU A 133 -16.11 0.27 7.06
C GLU A 133 -15.98 0.31 8.59
N GLN A 134 -14.79 0.00 9.12
CA GLN A 134 -14.55 -0.05 10.57
C GLN A 134 -14.62 1.33 11.22
N VAL A 135 -14.12 2.38 10.56
CA VAL A 135 -14.20 3.77 11.03
C VAL A 135 -15.64 4.25 11.12
N GLN A 136 -16.49 3.87 10.17
CA GLN A 136 -17.92 4.21 10.22
C GLN A 136 -18.67 3.49 11.34
N ASN A 137 -18.09 2.43 11.91
CA ASN A 137 -18.72 1.56 12.88
C ASN A 137 -18.04 1.62 14.27
N THR A 138 -17.28 2.68 14.56
CA THR A 138 -16.56 2.80 15.84
C THR A 138 -17.48 3.00 17.03
N ASP A 139 -18.69 3.52 16.83
CA ASP A 139 -19.66 3.72 17.91
C ASP A 139 -20.15 2.38 18.49
N ASP A 140 -20.45 1.41 17.62
CA ASP A 140 -20.88 0.07 18.03
C ASP A 140 -19.69 -0.87 18.30
N ARG A 141 -18.59 -0.71 17.57
CA ARG A 141 -17.40 -1.58 17.64
C ARG A 141 -16.12 -0.77 17.92
N PRO A 142 -16.00 -0.18 19.12
CA PRO A 142 -14.92 0.76 19.45
C PRO A 142 -13.55 0.11 19.68
N TYR A 143 -13.45 -1.22 19.74
CA TYR A 143 -12.19 -1.93 19.99
C TYR A 143 -11.74 -2.69 18.76
N TRP A 144 -10.48 -2.55 18.39
CA TRP A 144 -9.91 -3.24 17.26
C TRP A 144 -8.87 -4.26 17.73
N LEU A 145 -8.93 -5.44 17.12
CA LEU A 145 -8.07 -6.58 17.39
C LEU A 145 -7.14 -6.79 16.20
N TYR A 146 -5.83 -6.72 16.44
CA TYR A 146 -4.82 -7.14 15.46
C TYR A 146 -4.76 -8.67 15.40
N VAL A 147 -4.87 -9.22 14.20
CA VAL A 147 -4.84 -10.67 13.97
C VAL A 147 -3.70 -11.03 13.03
N ALA A 148 -2.78 -11.85 13.52
CA ALA A 148 -1.75 -12.48 12.71
C ALA A 148 -2.11 -13.95 12.45
N ILE A 149 -1.82 -14.45 11.24
CA ILE A 149 -1.97 -15.88 10.96
C ILE A 149 -0.88 -16.64 11.70
N ARG A 150 -1.24 -17.58 12.56
CA ARG A 150 -0.31 -18.43 13.31
C ARG A 150 0.17 -19.61 12.48
N ASP A 151 0.96 -19.33 11.46
CA ASP A 151 1.65 -20.35 10.66
C ASP A 151 3.14 -20.04 10.51
N ALA A 152 3.88 -20.95 9.88
CA ALA A 152 5.32 -20.80 9.67
C ALA A 152 5.71 -19.70 8.67
N HIS A 153 4.74 -19.10 7.96
CA HIS A 153 4.99 -18.07 6.95
C HIS A 153 4.77 -16.64 7.49
N THR A 154 4.22 -16.50 8.70
CA THR A 154 4.09 -15.21 9.37
C THR A 154 5.36 -14.88 10.12
N ARG A 155 5.87 -13.66 9.93
CA ARG A 155 7.06 -13.16 10.62
C ARG A 155 6.83 -13.16 12.13
N GLN A 156 7.85 -13.55 12.89
CA GLN A 156 7.78 -13.57 14.36
C GLN A 156 7.42 -12.19 14.93
N GLU A 157 7.89 -11.10 14.30
CA GLU A 157 7.54 -9.74 14.68
C GLU A 157 6.03 -9.46 14.59
N HIS A 158 5.35 -10.00 13.58
CA HIS A 158 3.90 -9.84 13.46
C HIS A 158 3.14 -10.68 14.48
N LEU A 159 3.68 -11.84 14.87
CA LEU A 159 3.10 -12.67 15.93
C LEU A 159 3.19 -12.01 17.31
N LEU A 160 4.15 -11.11 17.53
CA LEU A 160 4.21 -10.30 18.75
C LEU A 160 3.09 -9.25 18.83
N LEU A 161 2.49 -8.89 17.69
CA LEU A 161 1.34 -7.99 17.62
C LEU A 161 0.00 -8.74 17.68
N ASP A 162 0.01 -10.06 17.51
CA ASP A 162 -1.20 -10.88 17.53
C ASP A 162 -1.92 -10.73 18.87
N GLN A 163 -3.25 -10.62 18.83
CA GLN A 163 -4.09 -10.37 20.00
C GLN A 163 -3.94 -8.98 20.64
N THR A 164 -3.24 -8.04 20.00
CA THR A 164 -3.27 -6.63 20.42
C THR A 164 -4.68 -6.08 20.26
N VAL A 165 -5.32 -5.74 21.38
CA VAL A 165 -6.62 -5.06 21.40
C VAL A 165 -6.45 -3.63 21.88
N LEU A 166 -6.78 -2.67 21.02
CA LEU A 166 -6.68 -1.25 21.31
C LEU A 166 -7.97 -0.54 20.87
N PRO A 167 -8.32 0.62 21.48
CA PRO A 167 -9.38 1.46 20.96
C PRO A 167 -9.16 1.82 19.48
N ALA A 168 -10.22 1.96 18.71
CA ALA A 168 -10.16 2.31 17.29
C ALA A 168 -9.41 3.64 17.02
N SER A 169 -9.49 4.58 17.97
CA SER A 169 -8.81 5.87 17.93
C SER A 169 -7.31 5.81 18.27
N HIS A 170 -6.79 4.65 18.69
CA HIS A 170 -5.41 4.54 19.14
C HIS A 170 -4.41 4.78 17.99
N PRO A 171 -3.34 5.59 18.18
CA PRO A 171 -2.41 5.98 17.12
C PRO A 171 -1.64 4.81 16.49
N PHE A 172 -1.53 3.68 17.18
CA PHE A 172 -1.01 2.41 16.63
C PHE A 172 -1.60 2.09 15.25
N TRP A 173 -2.91 2.27 15.08
CA TRP A 173 -3.58 1.94 13.82
C TRP A 173 -3.20 2.86 12.67
N GLN A 174 -2.60 4.02 12.92
CA GLN A 174 -2.08 4.89 11.86
C GLN A 174 -0.81 4.32 11.21
N LYS A 175 -0.09 3.42 11.90
CA LYS A 175 1.23 2.92 11.48
C LYS A 175 1.31 1.40 11.33
N TYR A 176 0.38 0.66 11.95
CA TYR A 176 0.40 -0.81 12.00
C TYR A 176 -0.89 -1.46 11.47
N TYR A 177 -1.78 -0.70 10.84
CA TYR A 177 -2.95 -1.29 10.18
C TYR A 177 -2.49 -2.06 8.92
N PRO A 178 -2.59 -3.40 8.89
CA PRO A 178 -1.96 -4.21 7.85
C PRO A 178 -2.36 -3.82 6.43
N PRO A 179 -1.50 -4.06 5.43
CA PRO A 179 -0.28 -4.86 5.51
C PRO A 179 0.93 -4.11 6.10
N ASN A 180 1.67 -4.78 6.98
CA ASN A 180 2.89 -4.24 7.62
C ASN A 180 4.18 -4.65 6.88
N GLY A 181 4.05 -5.16 5.65
CA GLY A 181 5.19 -5.65 4.89
C GLY A 181 4.84 -6.49 3.69
N TRP A 182 5.85 -6.84 2.90
CA TRP A 182 5.70 -7.67 1.71
C TRP A 182 5.14 -9.05 2.06
N GLY A 183 4.01 -9.41 1.48
CA GLY A 183 3.35 -10.69 1.74
C GLY A 183 2.70 -10.80 3.12
N CYS A 184 2.48 -9.68 3.81
CA CYS A 184 1.72 -9.67 5.04
C CYS A 184 0.28 -10.17 4.80
N ARG A 185 -0.19 -11.04 5.70
CA ARG A 185 -1.55 -11.62 5.71
C ARG A 185 -2.29 -11.32 7.02
N CYS A 186 -1.78 -10.36 7.79
CA CYS A 186 -2.43 -9.92 9.02
C CYS A 186 -3.69 -9.11 8.69
N SER A 187 -4.61 -8.99 9.63
CA SER A 187 -5.85 -8.22 9.48
C SER A 187 -6.25 -7.57 10.80
N VAL A 188 -7.31 -6.76 10.77
CA VAL A 188 -7.90 -6.13 11.94
C VAL A 188 -9.37 -6.49 12.03
N ILE A 189 -9.83 -6.89 13.21
CA ILE A 189 -11.25 -7.17 13.48
C ILE A 189 -11.78 -6.10 14.44
N ALA A 190 -12.91 -5.48 14.08
CA ALA A 190 -13.62 -4.57 14.97
C ALA A 190 -14.54 -5.36 15.92
N LEU A 191 -14.48 -5.04 17.21
CA LEU A 191 -15.11 -5.75 18.31
C LEU A 191 -15.93 -4.78 19.17
N THR A 192 -17.04 -5.31 19.67
CA THR A 192 -17.81 -4.75 20.79
C THR A 192 -17.11 -5.02 22.12
N ALA A 193 -17.47 -4.27 23.17
CA ALA A 193 -17.00 -4.55 24.53
C ALA A 193 -17.34 -5.97 25.01
N GLN A 194 -18.51 -6.48 24.62
CA GLN A 194 -18.97 -7.81 24.97
C GLN A 194 -18.12 -8.89 24.31
N GLU A 195 -17.83 -8.79 23.01
CA GLU A 195 -16.97 -9.76 22.30
C GLU A 195 -15.55 -9.78 22.88
N VAL A 196 -15.01 -8.62 23.29
CA VAL A 196 -13.71 -8.56 23.99
C VAL A 196 -13.75 -9.40 25.27
N LYS A 197 -14.79 -9.22 26.09
CA LYS A 197 -14.97 -9.97 27.35
C LYS A 197 -15.18 -11.47 27.11
N GLU A 198 -16.06 -11.85 26.19
CA GLU A 198 -16.38 -13.24 25.88
C GLU A 198 -15.19 -14.02 25.33
N ARG A 199 -14.31 -13.34 24.60
CA ARG A 199 -13.07 -13.94 24.07
C ARG A 199 -11.92 -13.92 25.07
N GLY A 200 -12.12 -13.37 26.28
CA GLY A 200 -11.07 -13.25 27.30
C GLY A 200 -9.90 -12.34 26.87
N LEU A 201 -10.17 -11.37 26.00
CA LEU A 201 -9.17 -10.42 25.51
C LEU A 201 -9.04 -9.23 26.48
N PHE A 202 -7.83 -8.67 26.57
CA PHE A 202 -7.54 -7.52 27.42
C PHE A 202 -7.34 -6.27 26.56
N ILE A 203 -8.16 -5.25 26.78
CA ILE A 203 -7.96 -3.92 26.16
C ILE A 203 -6.65 -3.36 26.70
N GLY A 204 -5.71 -3.02 25.82
CA GLY A 204 -4.37 -2.58 26.19
C GLY A 204 -3.44 -3.72 26.65
N GLY A 205 -3.83 -4.99 26.53
CA GLY A 205 -3.02 -6.12 27.01
C GLY A 205 -1.64 -6.25 26.35
N LEU A 206 -1.48 -5.70 25.14
CA LEU A 206 -0.21 -5.53 24.43
C LEU A 206 0.04 -4.06 24.08
N GLU A 207 -0.42 -3.16 24.93
CA GLU A 207 -0.10 -1.74 24.81
C GLU A 207 1.41 -1.55 24.92
N GLY A 208 1.93 -0.68 24.07
CA GLY A 208 3.34 -0.48 23.86
C GLY A 208 3.60 0.98 23.53
N VAL A 209 4.88 1.29 23.39
CA VAL A 209 5.31 2.64 23.06
C VAL A 209 5.52 2.74 21.55
N LEU A 210 4.79 3.64 20.91
CA LEU A 210 5.01 4.02 19.52
C LEU A 210 6.25 4.92 19.45
N GLY A 211 7.17 4.59 18.56
CA GLY A 211 8.35 5.39 18.27
C GLY A 211 8.74 5.28 16.81
N GLU A 212 9.96 5.69 16.47
CA GLU A 212 10.50 5.62 15.11
C GLU A 212 11.98 5.24 15.16
N LYS A 213 12.46 4.57 14.11
CA LYS A 213 13.88 4.30 13.89
C LYS A 213 14.25 4.63 12.44
N MET A 214 15.47 5.09 12.23
CA MET A 214 16.01 5.23 10.88
C MET A 214 16.36 3.85 10.34
N GLN A 215 15.77 3.49 9.20
CA GLN A 215 16.04 2.22 8.53
C GLN A 215 16.46 2.50 7.09
N MET A 216 17.43 1.73 6.60
CA MET A 216 17.86 1.81 5.21
C MET A 216 16.74 1.31 4.32
N VAL A 217 16.36 2.15 3.37
CA VAL A 217 15.29 1.86 2.41
C VAL A 217 15.94 1.40 1.11
N SER A 218 16.83 2.20 0.54
CA SER A 218 17.56 1.81 -0.67
C SER A 218 19.00 1.40 -0.35
N SER A 219 19.35 0.17 -0.70
CA SER A 219 20.73 -0.32 -0.57
C SER A 219 21.67 0.27 -1.62
N SER A 220 21.14 0.76 -2.75
CA SER A 220 21.93 1.37 -3.82
C SER A 220 22.29 2.83 -3.53
N THR A 221 21.37 3.58 -2.91
CA THR A 221 21.62 4.98 -2.52
C THR A 221 22.09 5.14 -1.08
N GLY A 222 21.95 4.10 -0.25
CA GLY A 222 22.24 4.16 1.19
C GLY A 222 21.23 4.97 1.98
N GLU A 223 20.11 5.34 1.36
CA GLU A 223 19.11 6.24 1.92
C GLU A 223 18.45 5.64 3.16
N LEU A 224 18.40 6.44 4.23
CA LEU A 224 17.73 6.10 5.48
C LEU A 224 16.43 6.89 5.60
N ARG A 225 15.36 6.24 6.07
CA ARG A 225 14.08 6.90 6.36
C ARG A 225 13.48 6.45 7.69
N PRO A 226 12.64 7.27 8.33
CA PRO A 226 12.00 6.93 9.59
C PRO A 226 10.90 5.87 9.40
N VAL A 227 11.04 4.74 10.08
CA VAL A 227 10.07 3.65 10.12
C VAL A 227 9.52 3.53 11.55
N ALA A 228 8.21 3.36 11.67
CA ALA A 228 7.56 3.21 12.97
C ALA A 228 8.12 2.00 13.75
N THR A 229 8.14 2.15 15.07
CA THR A 229 8.50 1.12 16.02
C THR A 229 7.40 0.99 17.07
N TRP A 230 7.16 -0.24 17.51
CA TRP A 230 6.21 -0.56 18.57
C TRP A 230 6.95 -1.40 19.59
N THR A 231 7.10 -0.87 20.79
CA THR A 231 7.84 -1.55 21.86
C THR A 231 6.88 -2.06 22.91
N VAL A 232 6.77 -3.37 23.03
CA VAL A 232 5.89 -4.09 23.97
C VAL A 232 6.69 -5.15 24.72
N GLY A 233 6.61 -5.16 26.04
CA GLY A 233 7.30 -6.16 26.88
C GLY A 233 8.82 -6.21 26.68
N GLY A 234 9.46 -5.07 26.40
CA GLY A 234 10.91 -4.98 26.15
C GLY A 234 11.36 -5.46 24.75
N LYS A 235 10.41 -5.83 23.87
CA LYS A 235 10.67 -6.19 22.48
C LYS A 235 10.15 -5.09 21.55
N THR A 236 10.95 -4.72 20.56
CA THR A 236 10.58 -3.72 19.56
C THR A 236 10.33 -4.38 18.22
N VAL A 237 9.21 -4.05 17.59
CA VAL A 237 8.84 -4.52 16.24
C VAL A 237 8.61 -3.35 15.29
N SER A 238 8.84 -3.57 14.00
CA SER A 238 8.68 -2.54 12.97
C SER A 238 7.99 -3.12 11.74
N PRO A 239 7.14 -2.35 11.05
CA PRO A 239 6.74 -2.68 9.68
C PRO A 239 7.98 -2.72 8.77
N ASP A 240 7.89 -3.41 7.65
CA ASP A 240 8.90 -3.30 6.60
C ASP A 240 8.97 -1.83 6.12
N PRO A 241 10.15 -1.34 5.67
CA PRO A 241 10.25 -0.05 5.00
C PRO A 241 9.20 0.09 3.89
N GLY A 242 8.53 1.24 3.83
CA GLY A 242 7.41 1.47 2.92
C GLY A 242 6.05 0.94 3.36
N PHE A 243 5.92 0.30 4.52
CA PHE A 243 4.63 -0.20 5.06
C PHE A 243 4.27 0.41 6.41
N SER A 244 5.02 1.42 6.86
CA SER A 244 4.80 2.11 8.13
C SER A 244 3.73 3.22 8.01
N TYR A 245 2.60 2.90 7.39
CA TYR A 245 1.44 3.78 7.25
C TYR A 245 0.15 2.96 7.17
N ASN A 246 -0.99 3.62 7.33
CA ASN A 246 -2.29 2.98 7.18
C ASN A 246 -2.84 3.18 5.76
N PRO A 247 -3.10 2.09 5.01
CA PRO A 247 -3.59 2.18 3.63
C PRO A 247 -5.01 2.75 3.50
N GLY A 248 -5.81 2.76 4.57
CA GLY A 248 -7.17 3.29 4.58
C GLY A 248 -7.27 4.76 4.98
N VAL A 249 -6.20 5.36 5.48
CA VAL A 249 -6.18 6.79 5.81
C VAL A 249 -5.85 7.56 4.54
N ALA A 250 -6.74 8.49 4.18
CA ALA A 250 -6.59 9.28 2.96
C ALA A 250 -5.21 9.95 2.92
N TYR A 251 -4.44 9.62 1.88
CA TYR A 251 -3.15 10.20 1.63
C TYR A 251 -3.22 11.72 1.58
N ARG A 252 -2.35 12.38 2.36
CA ARG A 252 -2.05 13.81 2.20
C ARG A 252 -0.56 13.98 1.98
N PRO A 253 -0.12 14.24 0.73
CA PRO A 253 1.29 14.44 0.44
C PRO A 253 1.90 15.56 1.28
N ASP A 254 3.13 15.36 1.77
CA ASP A 254 3.96 16.49 2.19
C ASP A 254 4.56 17.16 0.95
N LEU A 255 3.88 18.21 0.48
CA LEU A 255 4.23 18.93 -0.74
C LEU A 255 5.63 19.56 -0.74
N ASN A 256 6.25 19.67 0.44
CA ASN A 256 7.60 20.20 0.57
C ASN A 256 8.69 19.19 0.22
N LYS A 257 8.36 17.90 0.15
CA LYS A 257 9.28 16.81 -0.23
C LYS A 257 9.44 16.65 -1.73
N TYR A 258 8.51 17.21 -2.50
CA TYR A 258 8.56 17.19 -3.96
C TYR A 258 9.65 18.17 -4.45
N SER A 259 10.66 17.62 -5.12
CA SER A 259 11.73 18.36 -5.78
C SER A 259 11.88 17.90 -7.24
N GLY A 260 12.55 18.70 -8.07
CA GLY A 260 12.71 18.41 -9.50
C GLY A 260 11.60 18.98 -10.41
N PRO A 261 11.61 18.66 -11.72
CA PRO A 261 10.79 19.31 -12.74
C PRO A 261 9.27 19.20 -12.55
N LEU A 262 8.81 18.25 -11.74
CA LEU A 262 7.39 18.00 -11.45
C LEU A 262 6.95 18.56 -10.09
N ALA A 263 7.86 19.15 -9.30
CA ALA A 263 7.56 19.65 -7.96
C ALA A 263 6.51 20.76 -7.93
N GLU A 264 6.59 21.69 -8.90
CA GLU A 264 5.62 22.78 -9.02
C GLU A 264 4.24 22.28 -9.51
N LEU A 265 4.22 21.22 -10.31
CA LEU A 265 2.98 20.56 -10.73
C LEU A 265 2.33 19.81 -9.57
N ALA A 266 3.11 19.05 -8.79
CA ALA A 266 2.66 18.35 -7.59
C ALA A 266 2.10 19.34 -6.56
N LYS A 267 2.81 20.44 -6.27
CA LYS A 267 2.33 21.51 -5.38
C LYS A 267 1.04 22.13 -5.92
N ARG A 268 0.96 22.51 -7.19
CA ARG A 268 -0.24 23.15 -7.76
C ARG A 268 -1.48 22.26 -7.68
N GLU A 269 -1.33 20.99 -7.99
CA GLU A 269 -2.46 20.07 -8.10
C GLU A 269 -2.92 19.57 -6.72
N LEU A 270 -2.00 19.27 -5.80
CA LEU A 270 -2.26 18.60 -4.51
C LEU A 270 -2.51 19.56 -3.32
N SER A 271 -2.49 20.88 -3.56
CA SER A 271 -2.76 21.92 -2.54
C SER A 271 -4.25 22.27 -2.34
N GLN A 272 -5.17 21.64 -3.09
CA GLN A 272 -6.62 21.90 -3.08
C GLN A 272 -7.40 20.73 -2.47
#